data_AF-A0A0R1V795-F1
#
_entry.id   AF-A0A0R1V795-F1
#
_cell.length_a   1.000
_cell.length_b   1.000
_cell.length_c   1.000
_cell.angle_alpha   90.00
_cell.angle_beta   90.00
_cell.angle_gamma   90.00
#
_symmetry.space_group_name_H-M   'P 1'
#
loop_
_entity.id
_entity.type
_entity.pdbx_description
1 polymer ?
#
loop_
_entity_poly.entity_id
_entity_poly.type
_entity_poly.pdbx_seq_one_letter_code
_entity_poly.pdbx_strand_id
1 'polypeptide(L)'
;MSQNNAREVAWQILQQVRQQHAYSNLQLNQSLHQADLNDADQRLVTNLVYGVLQHQITLEYWLAPFIKGKKVTPWVQTLLLMTLYQYHYLDRIPDWAATNETIEIAKRHGNPGIRKFVTGVCHAILRQGVADLNTIKDPIQRLSVVASLPQWLIEKLREQYGMQVTQAIAAAVNQPANQSLRVNINLTNTEAVQAELETAGFEVKPSPLAANAFILKVAV
;
A
#
# COMPACT_ATOMS: atom_id res chain seq x y z
N MET A 1 29.70 3.81 -4.81
CA MET A 1 28.94 3.20 -3.69
C MET A 1 27.56 3.82 -3.78
N SER A 2 26.58 3.08 -4.29
CA SER A 2 25.29 3.66 -4.68
C SER A 2 24.56 4.22 -3.46
N GLN A 3 24.17 5.49 -3.56
CA GLN A 3 23.05 6.15 -2.87
C GLN A 3 22.03 5.15 -2.32
N ASN A 4 21.60 5.35 -1.08
CA ASN A 4 20.61 4.52 -0.39
C ASN A 4 19.46 4.14 -1.34
N ASN A 5 19.34 2.86 -1.64
CA ASN A 5 18.33 2.37 -2.56
C ASN A 5 16.96 2.47 -1.90
N ALA A 6 16.06 3.28 -2.48
CA ALA A 6 14.70 3.50 -1.99
C ALA A 6 13.97 2.18 -1.64
N ARG A 7 14.13 1.12 -2.44
CA ARG A 7 13.47 -0.17 -2.19
C ARG A 7 14.01 -0.88 -0.96
N GLU A 8 15.30 -0.76 -0.71
CA GLU A 8 15.91 -1.36 0.46
C GLU A 8 15.53 -0.61 1.73
N VAL A 9 15.48 0.73 1.68
CA VAL A 9 14.97 1.56 2.78
C VAL A 9 13.51 1.19 3.08
N ALA A 10 12.66 1.08 2.06
CA ALA A 10 11.27 0.65 2.22
C ALA A 10 11.17 -0.76 2.84
N TRP A 11 11.99 -1.70 2.37
CA TRP A 11 12.05 -3.06 2.93
C TRP A 11 12.49 -3.06 4.41
N GLN A 12 13.48 -2.25 4.80
CA GLN A 12 13.91 -2.12 6.19
C GLN A 12 12.79 -1.56 7.08
N ILE A 13 12.08 -0.52 6.62
CA ILE A 13 10.94 0.06 7.35
C ILE A 13 9.82 -0.97 7.52
N LEU A 14 9.47 -1.68 6.44
CA LEU A 14 8.45 -2.74 6.49
C LEU A 14 8.81 -3.85 7.48
N GLN A 15 10.09 -4.22 7.59
CA GLN A 15 10.52 -5.19 8.59
C GLN A 15 10.32 -4.68 10.02
N GLN A 16 10.69 -3.42 10.29
CA GLN A 16 10.52 -2.83 11.62
C GLN A 16 9.05 -2.75 12.01
N VAL A 17 8.18 -2.23 11.13
CA VAL A 17 6.74 -2.11 11.38
C VAL A 17 6.11 -3.48 11.68
N ARG A 18 6.47 -4.51 10.90
CA ARG A 18 5.93 -5.87 11.08
C ARG A 18 6.44 -6.58 12.32
N GLN A 19 7.65 -6.28 12.80
CA GLN A 19 8.24 -6.94 13.97
C GLN A 19 7.94 -6.22 15.28
N GLN A 20 7.79 -4.89 15.27
CA GLN A 20 7.76 -4.07 16.48
C GLN A 20 6.38 -3.50 16.80
N HIS A 21 5.35 -3.77 15.98
CA HIS A 21 4.03 -3.13 16.06
C HIS A 21 4.11 -1.59 16.13
N ALA A 22 5.21 -1.02 15.66
CA ALA A 22 5.45 0.41 15.69
C ALA A 22 4.45 1.11 14.76
N TYR A 23 3.91 2.24 15.21
CA TYR A 23 3.00 3.07 14.41
C TYR A 23 3.69 3.45 13.09
N SER A 24 3.15 2.96 11.97
CA SER A 24 3.72 3.09 10.63
C SER A 24 4.08 4.54 10.27
N ASN A 25 3.27 5.51 10.67
CA ASN A 25 3.47 6.92 10.33
C ASN A 25 4.67 7.56 11.04
N LEU A 26 4.87 7.27 12.33
CA LEU A 26 5.97 7.87 13.10
C LEU A 26 7.32 7.28 12.67
N GLN A 27 7.36 5.94 12.51
CA GLN A 27 8.57 5.24 12.08
C GLN A 27 8.96 5.57 10.64
N LEU A 28 7.98 5.70 9.73
CA LEU A 28 8.20 6.08 8.34
C LEU A 28 8.81 7.49 8.25
N ASN A 29 8.21 8.49 8.92
CA ASN A 29 8.73 9.86 8.88
C ASN A 29 10.14 9.95 9.47
N GLN A 30 10.41 9.28 10.58
CA GLN A 30 11.76 9.24 11.18
C GLN A 30 12.77 8.61 10.23
N SER A 31 12.42 7.49 9.60
CA SER A 31 13.33 6.77 8.68
C SER A 31 13.55 7.54 7.38
N LEU A 32 12.52 8.24 6.86
CA LEU A 32 12.64 9.09 5.68
C LEU A 32 13.53 10.30 5.92
N HIS A 33 13.43 10.95 7.09
CA HIS A 33 14.31 12.07 7.45
C HIS A 33 15.77 11.66 7.64
N GLN A 34 16.03 10.42 8.04
CA GLN A 34 17.38 9.88 8.23
C GLN A 34 18.00 9.36 6.93
N ALA A 35 17.17 8.93 5.97
CA ALA A 35 17.63 8.45 4.68
C ALA A 35 17.90 9.66 3.78
N ASP A 36 19.17 9.89 3.43
CA ASP A 36 19.61 10.92 2.46
C ASP A 36 19.09 10.57 1.04
N LEU A 37 17.79 10.77 0.82
CA LEU A 37 17.03 10.44 -0.37
C LEU A 37 16.46 11.71 -0.99
N ASN A 38 16.46 11.76 -2.33
CA ASN A 38 15.75 12.79 -3.08
C ASN A 38 14.21 12.62 -2.95
N ASP A 39 13.46 13.65 -3.31
CA ASP A 39 12.00 13.64 -3.19
C ASP A 39 11.31 12.51 -3.96
N ALA A 40 11.85 12.10 -5.11
CA ALA A 40 11.27 11.01 -5.90
C ALA A 40 11.42 9.66 -5.19
N ASP A 41 12.57 9.42 -4.59
CA ASP A 41 12.86 8.22 -3.81
C ASP A 41 12.06 8.20 -2.50
N GLN A 42 11.90 9.34 -1.82
CA GLN A 42 11.05 9.45 -0.63
C GLN A 42 9.58 9.11 -0.94
N ARG A 43 9.06 9.61 -2.08
CA ARG A 43 7.71 9.25 -2.55
C ARG A 43 7.60 7.76 -2.87
N LEU A 44 8.61 7.17 -3.48
CA LEU A 44 8.64 5.74 -3.77
C LEU A 44 8.64 4.91 -2.48
N VAL A 45 9.48 5.25 -1.50
CA VAL A 45 9.51 4.58 -0.18
C VAL A 45 8.15 4.64 0.47
N THR A 46 7.55 5.83 0.54
CA THR A 46 6.23 6.06 1.14
C THR A 46 5.17 5.18 0.47
N ASN A 47 5.13 5.17 -0.85
CA ASN A 47 4.18 4.35 -1.62
C ASN A 47 4.39 2.84 -1.37
N LEU A 48 5.64 2.36 -1.40
CA LEU A 48 5.94 0.95 -1.14
C LEU A 48 5.54 0.53 0.28
N VAL A 49 5.87 1.34 1.29
CA VAL A 49 5.58 1.02 2.70
C VAL A 49 4.07 0.98 2.93
N TYR A 50 3.35 2.05 2.58
CA TYR A 50 1.91 2.10 2.80
C TYR A 50 1.16 1.09 1.94
N GLY A 51 1.54 0.94 0.67
CA GLY A 51 0.90 0.02 -0.25
C GLY A 51 1.02 -1.45 0.18
N VAL A 52 2.21 -1.88 0.63
CA VAL A 52 2.41 -3.25 1.13
C VAL A 52 1.60 -3.50 2.40
N LEU A 53 1.54 -2.54 3.32
CA LEU A 53 0.75 -2.67 4.55
C LEU A 53 -0.75 -2.69 4.24
N GLN A 54 -1.21 -1.80 3.36
CA GLN A 54 -2.58 -1.68 2.94
C GLN A 54 -3.09 -2.95 2.25
N HIS A 55 -2.29 -3.53 1.35
CA HIS A 55 -2.63 -4.73 0.59
C HIS A 55 -2.08 -6.03 1.16
N GLN A 56 -1.66 -6.06 2.43
CA GLN A 56 -0.93 -7.19 3.02
C GLN A 56 -1.66 -8.53 2.86
N ILE A 57 -2.96 -8.60 3.17
CA ILE A 57 -3.72 -9.87 3.11
C ILE A 57 -3.85 -10.33 1.66
N THR A 58 -4.06 -9.41 0.72
CA THR A 58 -4.10 -9.70 -0.72
C THR A 58 -2.77 -10.27 -1.19
N LEU A 59 -1.67 -9.59 -0.86
CA LEU A 59 -0.31 -9.97 -1.26
C LEU A 59 0.10 -11.32 -0.65
N GLU A 60 -0.28 -11.58 0.60
CA GLU A 60 -0.01 -12.86 1.27
C GLU A 60 -0.81 -14.01 0.64
N TYR A 61 -2.08 -13.76 0.28
CA TYR A 61 -2.90 -14.72 -0.45
C TYR A 61 -2.27 -15.08 -1.80
N TRP A 62 -1.81 -14.08 -2.56
CA TRP A 62 -1.13 -14.29 -3.83
C TRP A 62 0.23 -14.97 -3.69
N LEU A 63 0.98 -14.70 -2.62
CA LEU A 63 2.31 -15.29 -2.39
C LEU A 63 2.24 -16.76 -1.97
N ALA A 64 1.21 -17.16 -1.22
CA ALA A 64 1.11 -18.47 -0.58
C ALA A 64 1.36 -19.68 -1.53
N PRO A 65 0.78 -19.72 -2.76
CA PRO A 65 1.02 -20.81 -3.70
C PRO A 65 2.48 -20.96 -4.14
N PHE A 66 3.24 -19.86 -4.17
CA PHE A 66 4.64 -19.86 -4.63
C PHE A 66 5.62 -20.32 -3.57
N ILE A 67 5.30 -20.13 -2.30
CA ILE A 67 6.14 -20.55 -1.17
C ILE A 67 5.77 -21.94 -0.62
N LYS A 68 4.62 -22.51 -1.03
CA LYS A 68 4.18 -23.89 -0.76
C LYS A 68 4.30 -24.31 0.72
N GLY A 69 3.97 -23.41 1.65
CA GLY A 69 4.03 -23.69 3.09
C GLY A 69 5.44 -23.89 3.65
N LYS A 70 6.50 -23.59 2.89
CA LYS A 70 7.86 -23.57 3.42
C LYS A 70 7.97 -22.48 4.49
N LYS A 71 8.75 -22.75 5.54
CA LYS A 71 9.11 -21.73 6.53
C LYS A 71 10.05 -20.73 5.87
N VAL A 72 9.50 -19.63 5.38
CA VAL A 72 10.26 -18.50 4.81
C VAL A 72 10.65 -17.57 5.94
N THR A 73 11.89 -17.10 5.95
CA THR A 73 12.35 -16.11 6.93
C THR A 73 11.51 -14.84 6.81
N PRO A 74 11.04 -14.23 7.92
CA PRO A 74 10.10 -13.09 7.86
C PRO A 74 10.55 -11.95 6.94
N TRP A 75 11.84 -11.65 6.92
CA TRP A 75 12.38 -10.60 6.05
C TRP A 75 12.29 -10.92 4.56
N VAL A 76 12.46 -12.20 4.19
CA VAL A 76 12.35 -12.68 2.81
C VAL A 76 10.88 -12.61 2.38
N GLN A 77 9.95 -12.97 3.27
CA GLN A 77 8.52 -12.83 3.00
C GLN A 77 8.17 -11.37 2.75
N THR A 78 8.62 -10.43 3.60
CA THR A 78 8.41 -8.99 3.39
C THR A 78 8.96 -8.51 2.05
N LEU A 79 10.16 -8.96 1.67
CA LEU A 79 10.75 -8.62 0.38
C LEU A 79 9.89 -9.12 -0.80
N LEU A 80 9.37 -10.34 -0.73
CA LEU A 80 8.50 -10.92 -1.75
C LEU A 80 7.14 -10.20 -1.83
N LEU A 81 6.54 -9.82 -0.70
CA LEU A 81 5.30 -9.02 -0.69
C LEU A 81 5.52 -7.64 -1.33
N MET A 82 6.64 -6.97 -1.01
CA MET A 82 7.01 -5.70 -1.65
C MET A 82 7.25 -5.85 -3.15
N THR A 83 7.73 -7.01 -3.59
CA THR A 83 7.92 -7.30 -5.02
C THR A 83 6.57 -7.50 -5.73
N LEU A 84 5.67 -8.28 -5.14
CA LEU A 84 4.30 -8.44 -5.65
C LEU A 84 3.55 -7.11 -5.71
N TYR A 85 3.72 -6.25 -4.71
CA TYR A 85 3.11 -4.91 -4.74
C TYR A 85 3.59 -4.10 -5.94
N GLN A 86 4.90 -4.12 -6.21
CA GLN A 86 5.46 -3.43 -7.39
C GLN A 86 4.88 -3.98 -8.71
N TYR A 87 4.82 -5.31 -8.87
CA TYR A 87 4.29 -5.92 -10.09
C TYR A 87 2.82 -5.58 -10.35
N HIS A 88 2.00 -5.48 -9.30
CA HIS A 88 0.54 -5.39 -9.45
C HIS A 88 -0.04 -4.00 -9.28
N TYR A 89 0.64 -3.08 -8.58
CA TYR A 89 0.09 -1.77 -8.25
C TYR A 89 0.92 -0.59 -8.77
N LEU A 90 2.14 -0.82 -9.27
CA LEU A 90 3.03 0.26 -9.73
C LEU A 90 3.31 0.19 -11.23
N ASP A 91 2.38 0.73 -12.03
CA ASP A 91 2.44 0.72 -13.52
C ASP A 91 3.72 1.33 -14.12
N ARG A 92 4.36 2.25 -13.41
CA ARG A 92 5.57 2.95 -13.88
C ARG A 92 6.87 2.18 -13.62
N ILE A 93 6.82 1.06 -12.90
CA ILE A 93 7.99 0.26 -12.57
C ILE A 93 7.96 -1.02 -13.40
N PRO A 94 8.88 -1.19 -14.36
CA PRO A 94 8.96 -2.43 -15.12
C PRO A 94 9.26 -3.64 -14.22
N ASP A 95 8.64 -4.79 -14.52
CA ASP A 95 8.83 -6.03 -13.76
C ASP A 95 10.31 -6.43 -13.63
N TRP A 96 11.11 -6.25 -14.69
CA TRP A 96 12.53 -6.57 -14.66
C TRP A 96 13.30 -5.70 -13.65
N ALA A 97 12.91 -4.44 -13.47
CA ALA A 97 13.56 -3.52 -12.54
C ALA A 97 13.21 -3.91 -11.09
N ALA A 98 11.94 -4.17 -10.81
CA ALA A 98 11.51 -4.67 -9.50
C ALA A 98 12.20 -6.01 -9.16
N THR A 99 12.31 -6.92 -10.14
CA THR A 99 12.98 -8.22 -9.96
C THR A 99 14.47 -8.07 -9.65
N ASN A 100 15.19 -7.27 -10.43
CA ASN A 100 16.63 -7.07 -10.25
C ASN A 100 16.95 -6.50 -8.86
N GLU A 101 16.20 -5.47 -8.44
CA GLU A 101 16.40 -4.85 -7.14
C GLU A 101 16.11 -5.82 -5.99
N THR A 102 15.04 -6.59 -6.10
CA THR A 102 14.71 -7.64 -5.14
C THR A 102 15.83 -8.70 -5.04
N ILE A 103 16.42 -9.11 -6.16
CA ILE A 103 17.53 -10.07 -6.17
C ILE A 103 18.79 -9.46 -5.52
N GLU A 104 19.11 -8.19 -5.79
CA GLU A 104 20.27 -7.54 -5.18
C GLU A 104 20.09 -7.30 -3.67
N ILE A 105 18.88 -7.00 -3.20
CA ILE A 105 18.59 -6.97 -1.75
C ILE A 105 18.78 -8.37 -1.14
N ALA A 106 18.22 -9.41 -1.77
CA ALA A 106 18.36 -10.79 -1.30
C ALA A 106 19.82 -11.28 -1.28
N LYS A 107 20.64 -10.81 -2.23
CA LYS A 107 22.08 -11.11 -2.31
C LYS A 107 22.89 -10.43 -1.21
N ARG A 108 22.53 -9.20 -0.83
CA ARG A 108 23.25 -8.42 0.20
C ARG A 108 22.93 -8.87 1.62
N HIS A 109 21.68 -9.29 1.87
CA HIS A 109 21.21 -9.66 3.22
C HIS A 109 21.06 -11.18 3.43
N GLY A 110 21.12 -11.96 2.35
CA GLY A 110 20.93 -13.40 2.39
C GLY A 110 22.16 -14.19 1.99
N ASN A 111 22.02 -15.51 2.02
CA ASN A 111 23.01 -16.44 1.49
C ASN A 111 22.67 -16.81 0.03
N PRO A 112 23.57 -17.50 -0.71
CA PRO A 112 23.31 -17.90 -2.09
C PRO A 112 22.03 -18.72 -2.28
N GLY A 113 21.60 -19.49 -1.26
CA GLY A 113 20.34 -20.23 -1.28
C GLY A 113 19.12 -19.32 -1.26
N ILE A 114 19.12 -18.30 -0.39
CA ILE A 114 18.04 -17.29 -0.32
C ILE A 114 17.94 -16.53 -1.64
N ARG A 115 19.07 -16.08 -2.20
CA ARG A 115 19.08 -15.41 -3.51
C ARG A 115 18.43 -16.29 -4.59
N LYS A 116 18.83 -17.56 -4.70
CA LYS A 116 18.25 -18.51 -5.66
C LYS A 116 16.75 -18.72 -5.44
N PHE A 117 16.33 -18.82 -4.18
CA PHE A 117 14.93 -18.97 -3.82
C PHE A 117 14.11 -17.76 -4.25
N VAL A 118 14.51 -16.54 -3.86
CA VAL A 118 13.83 -15.29 -4.23
C VAL A 118 13.74 -15.15 -5.75
N THR A 119 14.85 -15.38 -6.46
CA THR A 119 14.88 -15.35 -7.94
C THR A 119 13.86 -16.33 -8.53
N GLY A 120 13.83 -17.57 -8.01
CA GLY A 120 12.91 -18.59 -8.47
C GLY A 120 11.44 -18.23 -8.24
N VAL A 121 11.12 -17.62 -7.09
CA VAL A 121 9.77 -17.16 -6.77
C VAL A 121 9.34 -16.01 -7.70
N CYS A 122 10.18 -14.99 -7.90
CA CYS A 122 9.87 -13.88 -8.80
C CYS A 122 9.60 -14.37 -10.23
N HIS A 123 10.44 -15.25 -10.76
CA HIS A 123 10.24 -15.85 -12.09
C HIS A 123 9.04 -16.80 -12.17
N ALA A 124 8.64 -17.41 -11.05
CA ALA A 124 7.42 -18.22 -11.01
C ALA A 124 6.19 -17.32 -11.08
N ILE A 125 6.16 -16.24 -10.28
CA ILE A 125 5.07 -15.24 -10.27
C ILE A 125 4.87 -14.65 -11.66
N LEU A 126 5.92 -14.10 -12.28
CA LEU A 126 5.81 -13.45 -13.59
C LEU A 126 5.36 -14.40 -14.71
N ARG A 127 5.67 -15.70 -14.60
CA ARG A 127 5.30 -16.71 -15.60
C ARG A 127 3.90 -17.27 -15.40
N GLN A 128 3.49 -17.48 -14.15
CA GLN A 128 2.21 -18.13 -13.82
C GLN A 128 1.08 -17.11 -13.62
N GLY A 129 1.42 -15.86 -13.30
CA GLY A 129 0.46 -14.89 -12.80
C GLY A 129 0.00 -15.21 -11.38
N VAL A 130 -0.75 -14.28 -10.77
CA VAL A 130 -1.39 -14.48 -9.47
C VAL A 130 -2.83 -14.96 -9.65
N ALA A 131 -3.38 -15.58 -8.60
CA ALA A 131 -4.75 -16.10 -8.64
C ALA A 131 -5.78 -14.98 -8.83
N ASP A 132 -6.79 -15.25 -9.68
CA ASP A 132 -7.97 -14.41 -9.80
C ASP A 132 -8.81 -14.51 -8.51
N LEU A 133 -8.90 -13.39 -7.80
CA LEU A 133 -9.59 -13.28 -6.52
C LEU A 133 -11.10 -13.51 -6.64
N ASN A 134 -11.68 -13.37 -7.84
CA ASN A 134 -13.10 -13.63 -8.08
C ASN A 134 -13.46 -15.12 -7.95
N THR A 135 -12.49 -16.01 -8.06
CA THR A 135 -12.68 -17.47 -7.92
C THR A 135 -12.83 -17.94 -6.48
N ILE A 136 -12.58 -17.07 -5.49
CA ILE A 136 -12.76 -17.38 -4.07
C ILE A 136 -14.25 -17.57 -3.77
N LYS A 137 -14.62 -18.80 -3.36
CA LYS A 137 -16.02 -19.21 -3.19
C LYS A 137 -16.69 -18.62 -1.95
N ASP A 138 -15.97 -18.60 -0.82
CA ASP A 138 -16.52 -18.02 0.40
C ASP A 138 -16.57 -16.49 0.26
N PRO A 139 -17.77 -15.86 0.34
CA PRO A 139 -17.89 -14.42 0.18
C PRO A 139 -17.13 -13.62 1.25
N ILE A 140 -16.99 -14.15 2.47
CA ILE A 140 -16.26 -13.45 3.55
C ILE A 140 -14.76 -13.50 3.27
N GLN A 141 -14.21 -14.67 2.97
CA GLN A 141 -12.82 -14.80 2.54
C GLN A 141 -12.54 -13.95 1.29
N ARG A 142 -13.41 -13.97 0.29
CA ARG A 142 -13.23 -13.18 -0.93
C ARG A 142 -13.13 -11.70 -0.62
N LEU A 143 -14.07 -11.17 0.18
CA LEU A 143 -14.07 -9.76 0.53
C LEU A 143 -12.84 -9.39 1.38
N SER A 144 -12.47 -10.27 2.30
CA SER A 144 -11.25 -10.14 3.11
C SER A 144 -9.99 -10.02 2.25
N VAL A 145 -9.83 -10.89 1.26
CA VAL A 145 -8.65 -10.90 0.39
C VAL A 145 -8.67 -9.73 -0.60
N VAL A 146 -9.81 -9.43 -1.22
CA VAL A 146 -9.92 -8.33 -2.20
C VAL A 146 -9.72 -6.96 -1.55
N ALA A 147 -10.33 -6.72 -0.39
CA ALA A 147 -10.22 -5.45 0.33
C ALA A 147 -9.04 -5.42 1.31
N SER A 148 -8.26 -6.49 1.40
CA SER A 148 -7.16 -6.63 2.37
C SER A 148 -7.60 -6.31 3.81
N LEU A 149 -8.79 -6.78 4.20
CA LEU A 149 -9.34 -6.61 5.54
C LEU A 149 -9.41 -7.98 6.25
N PRO A 150 -9.15 -8.06 7.56
CA PRO A 150 -9.23 -9.34 8.27
C PRO A 150 -10.68 -9.84 8.31
N GLN A 151 -10.87 -11.15 8.22
CA GLN A 151 -12.22 -11.77 8.16
C GLN A 151 -13.10 -11.37 9.35
N TRP A 152 -12.54 -11.33 10.57
CA TRP A 152 -13.28 -10.92 11.77
C TRP A 152 -13.89 -9.51 11.64
N LEU A 153 -13.22 -8.59 10.93
CA LEU A 153 -13.72 -7.24 10.72
C LEU A 153 -14.85 -7.23 9.70
N ILE A 154 -14.72 -8.02 8.63
CA ILE A 154 -15.78 -8.21 7.65
C ILE A 154 -17.04 -8.80 8.31
N GLU A 155 -16.88 -9.82 9.16
CA GLU A 155 -17.98 -10.43 9.91
C GLU A 155 -18.66 -9.43 10.83
N LYS A 156 -17.88 -8.65 11.58
CA LYS A 156 -18.41 -7.61 12.47
C LYS A 156 -19.18 -6.53 11.70
N LEU A 157 -18.67 -6.06 10.57
CA LEU A 157 -19.36 -5.09 9.71
C LEU A 157 -20.66 -5.68 9.14
N ARG A 158 -20.61 -6.95 8.72
CA ARG A 158 -21.79 -7.66 8.21
C ARG A 158 -22.88 -7.77 9.27
N GLU A 159 -22.52 -8.09 10.51
CA GLU A 159 -23.45 -8.18 11.64
C GLU A 159 -24.08 -6.82 11.96
N GLN A 160 -23.31 -5.73 11.86
CA GLN A 160 -23.79 -4.38 12.20
C GLN A 160 -24.60 -3.71 11.09
N TYR A 161 -24.20 -3.88 9.84
CA TYR A 161 -24.71 -3.08 8.70
C TYR A 161 -25.25 -3.91 7.55
N GLY A 162 -25.17 -5.25 7.62
CA GLY A 162 -25.53 -6.14 6.53
C GLY A 162 -24.46 -6.23 5.43
N MET A 163 -24.64 -7.19 4.53
CA MET A 163 -23.62 -7.53 3.52
C MET A 163 -23.40 -6.41 2.48
N GLN A 164 -24.47 -5.74 2.03
CA GLN A 164 -24.37 -4.71 0.99
C GLN A 164 -23.53 -3.50 1.44
N VAL A 165 -23.78 -3.00 2.67
CA VAL A 165 -23.01 -1.89 3.24
C VAL A 165 -21.57 -2.32 3.52
N THR A 166 -21.37 -3.56 3.99
CA THR A 166 -20.03 -4.12 4.22
C THR A 166 -19.20 -4.15 2.94
N GLN A 167 -19.81 -4.56 1.81
CA GLN A 167 -19.16 -4.53 0.51
C GLN A 167 -18.80 -3.11 0.06
N ALA A 168 -19.68 -2.13 0.30
CA ALA A 168 -19.39 -0.73 -0.01
C ALA A 168 -18.23 -0.17 0.82
N ILE A 169 -18.18 -0.47 2.13
CA ILE A 169 -17.07 -0.10 3.01
C ILE A 169 -15.77 -0.73 2.53
N ALA A 170 -15.78 -2.03 2.25
CA ALA A 170 -14.63 -2.79 1.78
C ALA A 170 -14.09 -2.28 0.43
N ALA A 171 -14.98 -1.84 -0.48
CA ALA A 171 -14.58 -1.24 -1.75
C ALA A 171 -13.95 0.16 -1.58
N ALA A 172 -14.41 0.92 -0.58
CA ALA A 172 -13.94 2.29 -0.32
C ALA A 172 -12.64 2.35 0.49
N VAL A 173 -12.40 1.40 1.40
CA VAL A 173 -11.28 1.48 2.37
C VAL A 173 -9.90 1.60 1.73
N ASN A 174 -9.74 1.00 0.54
CA ASN A 174 -8.46 1.00 -0.18
C ASN A 174 -8.37 2.08 -1.26
N GLN A 175 -9.37 2.94 -1.39
CA GLN A 175 -9.31 4.07 -2.30
C GLN A 175 -8.60 5.25 -1.62
N PRO A 176 -7.86 6.07 -2.39
CA PRO A 176 -7.30 7.31 -1.87
C PRO A 176 -8.39 8.16 -1.19
N ALA A 177 -8.13 8.58 0.04
CA ALA A 177 -9.06 9.43 0.76
C ALA A 177 -9.21 10.78 0.04
N ASN A 178 -10.43 11.32 0.04
CA ASN A 178 -10.69 12.65 -0.45
C ASN A 178 -9.94 13.69 0.40
N GLN A 179 -9.23 14.61 -0.26
CA GLN A 179 -8.66 15.75 0.43
C GLN A 179 -9.81 16.65 0.90
N SER A 180 -9.99 16.75 2.20
CA SER A 180 -11.09 17.50 2.81
C SER A 180 -10.51 18.60 3.68
N LEU A 181 -11.11 19.80 3.61
CA LEU A 181 -10.72 20.93 4.44
C LEU A 181 -11.94 21.60 5.05
N ARG A 182 -11.73 22.26 6.19
CA ARG A 182 -12.75 23.04 6.89
C ARG A 182 -12.29 24.49 6.98
N VAL A 183 -13.12 25.39 6.49
CA VAL A 183 -12.89 26.83 6.55
C VAL A 183 -13.03 27.32 7.99
N ASN A 184 -12.01 28.06 8.45
CA ASN A 184 -12.07 28.76 9.72
C ASN A 184 -12.84 30.07 9.56
N ILE A 185 -14.13 30.04 9.88
CA ILE A 185 -15.05 31.17 9.71
C ILE A 185 -14.73 32.39 10.57
N ASN A 186 -13.87 32.25 11.59
CA ASN A 186 -13.41 33.37 12.39
C ASN A 186 -12.33 34.21 11.69
N LEU A 187 -11.73 33.68 10.62
CA LEU A 187 -10.67 34.35 9.86
C LEU A 187 -11.12 34.78 8.46
N THR A 188 -12.03 34.02 7.85
CA THR A 188 -12.49 34.23 6.48
C THR A 188 -13.87 33.60 6.25
N ASN A 189 -14.40 33.64 5.04
CA ASN A 189 -15.66 32.99 4.65
C ASN A 189 -15.44 31.90 3.59
N THR A 190 -16.47 31.08 3.37
CA THR A 190 -16.43 29.94 2.44
C THR A 190 -16.24 30.36 1.00
N GLU A 191 -16.87 31.47 0.59
CA GLU A 191 -16.84 31.99 -0.78
C GLU A 191 -15.44 32.45 -1.16
N ALA A 192 -14.77 33.18 -0.27
CA ALA A 192 -13.40 33.65 -0.47
C ALA A 192 -12.41 32.48 -0.62
N VAL A 193 -12.51 31.48 0.26
CA VAL A 193 -11.65 30.29 0.20
C VAL A 193 -11.91 29.48 -1.06
N GLN A 194 -13.18 29.31 -1.44
CA GLN A 194 -13.52 28.61 -2.68
C GLN A 194 -12.91 29.31 -3.90
N ALA A 195 -13.06 30.63 -4.02
CA ALA A 195 -12.51 31.39 -5.13
C ALA A 195 -10.98 31.32 -5.20
N GLU A 196 -10.29 31.36 -4.05
CA GLU A 196 -8.83 31.23 -3.99
C GLU A 196 -8.37 29.83 -4.44
N LEU A 197 -9.06 28.78 -4.00
CA LEU A 197 -8.74 27.40 -4.39
C LEU A 197 -9.03 27.13 -5.87
N GLU A 198 -10.13 27.64 -6.41
CA GLU A 198 -10.44 27.55 -7.83
C GLU A 198 -9.41 28.31 -8.68
N THR A 199 -8.97 29.48 -8.21
CA THR A 199 -7.87 30.25 -8.86
C THR A 199 -6.55 29.48 -8.83
N ALA A 200 -6.29 28.72 -7.76
CA ALA A 200 -5.15 27.83 -7.65
C ALA A 200 -5.29 26.53 -8.46
N GLY A 201 -6.39 26.34 -9.20
CA GLY A 201 -6.62 25.21 -10.09
C GLY A 201 -7.24 23.98 -9.44
N PHE A 202 -7.88 24.11 -8.26
CA PHE A 202 -8.60 23.01 -7.63
C PHE A 202 -10.06 22.97 -8.06
N GLU A 203 -10.60 21.76 -8.25
CA GLU A 203 -12.04 21.55 -8.27
C GLU A 203 -12.53 21.47 -6.83
N VAL A 204 -13.36 22.43 -6.42
CA VAL A 204 -13.85 22.56 -5.04
C VAL A 204 -15.31 22.11 -4.96
N LYS A 205 -15.62 21.14 -4.10
CA LYS A 205 -16.99 20.65 -3.87
C LYS A 205 -17.42 20.87 -2.42
N PRO A 206 -18.60 21.44 -2.15
CA PRO A 206 -19.14 21.52 -0.79
C PRO A 206 -19.22 20.14 -0.14
N SER A 207 -18.87 20.07 1.14
CA SER A 207 -19.00 18.84 1.92
C SER A 207 -20.48 18.53 2.20
N PRO A 208 -20.93 17.28 2.00
CA PRO A 208 -22.28 16.88 2.37
C PRO A 208 -22.48 16.74 3.89
N LEU A 209 -21.41 16.82 4.69
CA LEU A 209 -21.44 16.57 6.14
C LEU A 209 -21.29 17.84 6.98
N ALA A 210 -20.65 18.88 6.47
CA ALA A 210 -20.37 20.10 7.23
C ALA A 210 -20.46 21.34 6.33
N ALA A 211 -21.22 22.34 6.77
CA ALA A 211 -21.55 23.52 5.98
C ALA A 211 -20.34 24.39 5.59
N ASN A 212 -19.31 24.44 6.43
CA ASN A 212 -18.09 25.21 6.20
C ASN A 212 -16.91 24.34 5.75
N ALA A 213 -17.17 23.24 5.05
CA ALA A 213 -16.12 22.33 4.60
C ALA A 213 -16.23 22.03 3.11
N PHE A 214 -15.07 21.74 2.51
CA PHE A 214 -14.94 21.41 1.10
C PHE A 214 -14.20 20.08 0.92
N ILE A 215 -14.53 19.40 -0.16
CA ILE A 215 -13.81 18.27 -0.73
C ILE A 215 -13.09 18.77 -1.98
N LEU A 216 -11.78 18.57 -2.03
CA LEU A 216 -10.93 18.98 -3.15
C LEU A 216 -10.65 17.82 -4.08
N LYS A 217 -10.61 18.15 -5.38
CA LYS A 217 -9.98 17.32 -6.40
C LYS A 217 -8.97 18.17 -7.17
N VAL A 218 -7.83 17.57 -7.51
CA VAL A 218 -6.88 18.20 -8.43
C VAL A 218 -7.55 18.22 -9.80
N ALA A 219 -7.70 19.39 -10.41
CA ALA A 219 -8.15 19.47 -11.78
C ALA A 219 -7.08 18.79 -12.65
N VAL A 220 -7.48 17.76 -13.40
CA VAL A 220 -6.60 17.04 -14.34
C VAL A 220 -6.27 17.93 -15.53
#